data_AF-A0A8S1GUB5-F1
#
_entry.id   AF-A0A8S1GUB5-F1
#
_cell.length_a   1.000
_cell.length_b   1.000
_cell.length_c   1.000
_cell.angle_alpha   90.00
_cell.angle_beta   90.00
_cell.angle_gamma   90.00
#
_symmetry.space_group_name_H-M   'P 1'
#
loop_
_entity.id
_entity.type
_entity.pdbx_description
1 polymer ?
#
loop_
_entity_poly.entity_id
_entity_poly.type
_entity_poly.pdbx_seq_one_letter_code
_entity_poly.pdbx_strand_id
1 'polypeptide(L)'
;MNLLQLLLPIYVFFQTVSSRCDCMHKIVLLHSPEDYRIISSPDYPRTYCGNLDCLWRVVAPDNTSKVYFYADNLDLRDDIDQIVFYDHKFLIESDNVTESYSCTGERLCRYASTAQYLTIRFKTGGGEIDNYGFQGTVSAREKPSYALMAAVHKYLLPLTVLAVMLLGVIVSIVCCRRTVEADYQPHYKHEHHEEIVEDGSDKLLQS
;
A
#
# COMPACT_ATOMS: atom_id res chain seq x y z
N MET A 1 45.61 -38.08 -7.85
CA MET A 1 44.35 -37.37 -7.54
C MET A 1 43.26 -38.08 -8.32
N ASN A 2 42.37 -38.80 -7.65
CA ASN A 2 41.46 -39.76 -8.31
C ASN A 2 40.25 -39.00 -8.88
N LEU A 3 39.76 -39.36 -10.08
CA LEU A 3 38.65 -38.66 -10.76
C LEU A 3 37.40 -38.59 -9.87
N LEU A 4 37.17 -39.62 -9.06
CA LEU A 4 36.08 -39.68 -8.08
C LEU A 4 36.17 -38.60 -6.98
N GLN A 5 37.38 -38.16 -6.60
CA GLN A 5 37.59 -37.08 -5.62
C GLN A 5 37.34 -35.69 -6.20
N LEU A 6 37.43 -35.53 -7.52
CA LEU A 6 37.09 -34.27 -8.21
C LEU A 6 35.58 -34.15 -8.45
N LEU A 7 34.87 -35.27 -8.60
CA LEU A 7 33.42 -35.30 -8.79
C LEU A 7 32.63 -35.15 -7.49
N LEU A 8 33.20 -35.56 -6.35
CA LEU A 8 32.57 -35.41 -5.03
C LEU A 8 32.19 -33.97 -4.64
N PRO A 9 33.09 -32.98 -4.69
CA PRO A 9 32.73 -31.59 -4.35
C PRO A 9 31.73 -31.00 -5.35
N ILE A 10 31.83 -31.36 -6.63
CA ILE A 10 30.86 -30.96 -7.66
C ILE A 10 29.48 -31.58 -7.37
N TYR A 11 29.41 -32.87 -7.05
CA TYR A 11 28.17 -33.58 -6.69
C TYR A 11 27.55 -33.04 -5.40
N VAL A 12 28.35 -32.76 -4.37
CA VAL A 12 27.88 -32.15 -3.11
C VAL A 12 27.40 -30.71 -3.35
N PHE A 13 28.09 -29.95 -4.20
CA PHE A 13 27.62 -28.63 -4.65
C PHE A 13 26.28 -28.72 -5.38
N PHE A 14 26.11 -29.67 -6.30
CA PHE A 14 24.82 -29.89 -6.98
C PHE A 14 23.69 -30.33 -6.02
N GLN A 15 23.97 -31.21 -5.06
CA GLN A 15 23.00 -31.64 -4.05
C GLN A 15 22.55 -30.48 -3.14
N THR A 16 23.48 -29.62 -2.72
CA THR A 16 23.20 -28.47 -1.83
C THR A 16 22.50 -27.30 -2.53
N VAL A 17 22.65 -27.15 -3.85
CA VAL A 17 21.88 -26.18 -4.64
C VAL A 17 20.44 -26.67 -4.84
N SER A 18 20.25 -27.95 -5.19
CA SER A 18 18.92 -28.53 -5.42
C SER A 18 18.03 -28.54 -4.17
N SER A 19 18.60 -28.68 -2.96
CA SER A 19 17.80 -28.71 -1.72
C SER A 19 17.31 -27.34 -1.26
N ARG A 20 17.96 -26.24 -1.69
CA ARG A 20 17.59 -24.86 -1.29
C ARG A 20 16.44 -24.31 -2.12
N CYS A 21 16.38 -24.72 -3.38
CA CYS A 21 15.40 -24.28 -4.37
C CYS A 21 14.17 -25.20 -4.46
N ASP A 22 14.00 -26.13 -3.52
CA ASP A 22 12.91 -27.11 -3.60
C ASP A 22 11.58 -26.51 -3.14
N CYS A 23 10.57 -26.61 -4.00
CA CYS A 23 9.22 -26.20 -3.69
C CYS A 23 8.54 -27.31 -2.89
N MET A 24 8.43 -27.14 -1.57
CA MET A 24 7.53 -27.98 -0.80
C MET A 24 6.07 -27.57 -1.10
N HIS A 25 5.46 -28.22 -2.09
CA HIS A 25 4.00 -28.16 -2.29
C HIS A 25 3.30 -28.50 -0.97
N LYS A 26 2.56 -27.55 -0.41
CA LYS A 26 2.04 -27.64 0.96
C LYS A 26 0.55 -27.34 1.01
N ILE A 27 -0.18 -28.17 1.75
CA ILE A 27 -1.52 -27.84 2.20
C ILE A 27 -1.39 -27.16 3.56
N VAL A 28 -1.95 -25.96 3.67
CA VAL A 28 -1.94 -25.13 4.87
C VAL A 28 -3.34 -25.16 5.46
N LEU A 29 -3.50 -25.87 6.57
CA LEU A 29 -4.78 -25.93 7.30
C LEU A 29 -4.75 -24.92 8.45
N LEU A 30 -5.71 -23.99 8.43
CA LEU A 30 -5.98 -23.07 9.53
C LEU A 30 -7.12 -23.68 10.35
N HIS A 31 -6.83 -24.05 11.60
CA HIS A 31 -7.80 -24.78 12.44
C HIS A 31 -8.73 -23.85 13.23
N SER A 32 -8.39 -22.57 13.33
CA SER A 32 -9.09 -21.56 14.10
C SER A 32 -9.05 -20.21 13.37
N PRO A 33 -10.04 -19.31 13.58
CA PRO A 33 -10.00 -17.95 13.02
C PRO A 33 -8.73 -17.16 13.38
N GLU A 34 -8.12 -17.46 14.53
CA GLU A 34 -6.88 -16.80 14.99
C GLU A 34 -5.61 -17.48 14.46
N ASP A 35 -5.74 -18.60 13.73
CA ASP A 35 -4.59 -19.28 13.16
C ASP A 35 -3.94 -18.42 12.08
N TYR A 36 -2.62 -18.46 12.09
CA TYR A 36 -1.80 -17.98 10.99
C TYR A 36 -0.65 -18.94 10.71
N ARG A 37 -0.11 -18.86 9.51
CA ARG A 37 1.07 -19.60 9.07
C ARG A 37 1.97 -18.69 8.26
N ILE A 38 3.27 -18.91 8.36
CA ILE A 38 4.26 -18.19 7.58
C ILE A 38 4.59 -19.02 6.34
N ILE A 39 4.59 -18.37 5.18
CA ILE A 39 5.08 -18.93 3.92
C ILE A 39 6.13 -17.99 3.35
N SER A 40 7.11 -18.52 2.64
CA SER A 40 8.20 -17.73 2.06
C SER A 40 8.66 -18.33 0.75
N SER A 41 9.33 -17.53 -0.06
CA SER A 41 10.12 -18.05 -1.19
C SER A 41 11.15 -19.07 -0.68
N PRO A 42 11.49 -20.10 -1.50
CA PRO A 42 12.60 -20.99 -1.19
C PRO A 42 13.88 -20.20 -0.92
N ASP A 43 14.65 -20.65 0.05
CA ASP A 43 15.91 -20.06 0.52
C ASP A 43 15.84 -18.68 1.20
N TYR A 44 14.65 -18.08 1.37
CA TYR A 44 14.48 -16.84 2.15
C TYR A 44 15.13 -16.95 3.55
N PRO A 45 15.91 -15.96 4.04
CA PRO A 45 16.07 -14.60 3.51
C PRO A 45 17.21 -14.41 2.50
N ARG A 46 17.76 -15.49 1.91
CA ARG A 46 18.65 -15.37 0.75
C ARG A 46 17.84 -15.18 -0.54
N THR A 47 18.55 -14.87 -1.62
CA THR A 47 17.95 -14.75 -2.95
C THR A 47 17.26 -16.04 -3.34
N TYR A 48 16.07 -15.91 -3.94
CA TYR A 48 15.33 -17.08 -4.42
C TYR A 48 15.94 -17.61 -5.72
N CYS A 49 15.52 -18.81 -6.11
CA CYS A 49 16.02 -19.47 -7.31
C CYS A 49 15.13 -19.21 -8.52
N GLY A 50 15.67 -19.40 -9.73
CA GLY A 50 14.91 -19.25 -10.97
C GLY A 50 14.15 -20.52 -11.33
N ASN A 51 13.19 -20.39 -12.24
CA ASN A 51 12.34 -21.49 -12.73
C ASN A 51 11.57 -22.24 -11.62
N LEU A 52 11.28 -21.57 -10.51
CA LEU A 52 10.41 -22.08 -9.45
C LEU A 52 8.95 -22.08 -9.87
N ASP A 53 8.24 -23.08 -9.35
CA ASP A 53 6.79 -23.21 -9.41
C ASP A 53 6.29 -23.80 -8.10
N CYS A 54 6.20 -22.93 -7.09
CA CYS A 54 5.84 -23.33 -5.73
C CYS A 54 4.35 -23.05 -5.47
N LEU A 55 3.65 -24.00 -4.86
CA LEU A 55 2.22 -23.89 -4.63
C LEU A 55 1.83 -24.24 -3.20
N TRP A 56 1.04 -23.36 -2.59
CA TRP A 56 0.39 -23.57 -1.30
C TRP A 56 -1.12 -23.59 -1.49
N ARG A 57 -1.77 -24.65 -1.02
CA ARG A 57 -3.24 -24.72 -0.92
C ARG A 57 -3.64 -24.40 0.51
N VAL A 58 -4.32 -23.29 0.72
CA VAL A 58 -4.75 -22.86 2.04
C VAL A 58 -6.23 -23.16 2.24
N VAL A 59 -6.56 -23.69 3.41
CA VAL A 59 -7.92 -23.99 3.83
C VAL A 59 -8.22 -23.22 5.11
N ALA A 60 -9.24 -22.37 5.05
CA ALA A 60 -9.76 -21.65 6.20
C ALA A 60 -10.53 -22.61 7.16
N PRO A 61 -10.74 -22.21 8.43
CA PRO A 61 -11.31 -23.09 9.46
C PRO A 61 -12.74 -23.55 9.17
N ASP A 62 -13.53 -22.70 8.51
CA ASP A 62 -14.94 -22.94 8.20
C ASP A 62 -15.33 -22.30 6.86
N ASN A 63 -16.56 -22.57 6.42
CA ASN A 63 -17.09 -22.11 5.13
C ASN A 63 -17.52 -20.63 5.10
N THR A 64 -17.50 -19.95 6.24
CA THR A 64 -17.79 -18.51 6.34
C THR A 64 -16.51 -17.67 6.38
N SER A 65 -15.39 -18.30 6.71
CA SER A 65 -14.08 -17.68 6.82
C SER A 65 -13.43 -17.49 5.46
N LYS A 66 -12.59 -16.45 5.39
CA LYS A 66 -11.73 -16.16 4.25
C LYS A 66 -10.27 -16.44 4.62
N VAL A 67 -9.42 -16.55 3.62
CA VAL A 67 -7.98 -16.61 3.74
C VAL A 67 -7.40 -15.25 3.39
N TYR A 68 -6.51 -14.75 4.23
CA TYR A 68 -5.79 -13.50 4.03
C TYR A 68 -4.31 -13.80 3.85
N PHE A 69 -3.71 -13.29 2.77
CA PHE A 69 -2.27 -13.25 2.57
C PHE A 69 -1.75 -11.83 2.74
N TYR A 70 -0.60 -11.70 3.40
CA TYR A 70 0.08 -10.43 3.58
C TYR A 70 1.60 -10.62 3.61
N ALA A 71 2.32 -9.85 2.79
CA ALA A 71 3.76 -9.68 2.85
C ALA A 71 4.11 -8.20 2.57
N ASP A 72 4.98 -7.60 3.37
CA ASP A 72 5.45 -6.20 3.26
C ASP A 72 6.94 -6.08 2.92
N ASN A 73 7.55 -7.21 2.59
CA ASN A 73 8.94 -7.40 2.24
C ASN A 73 9.07 -8.06 0.86
N LEU A 74 8.13 -7.77 -0.04
CA LEU A 74 8.17 -8.31 -1.39
C LEU A 74 9.37 -7.69 -2.11
N ASP A 75 10.23 -8.55 -2.63
CA ASP A 75 11.36 -8.21 -3.46
C ASP A 75 11.46 -9.26 -4.57
N LEU A 76 10.83 -8.98 -5.71
CA LEU A 76 10.74 -9.83 -6.89
C LEU A 76 11.13 -9.04 -8.13
N ARG A 77 11.60 -9.73 -9.18
CA ARG A 77 11.76 -9.11 -10.50
C ARG A 77 10.40 -8.69 -11.08
N ASP A 78 10.27 -7.40 -11.35
CA ASP A 78 9.09 -6.80 -11.99
C ASP A 78 8.72 -7.55 -13.28
N ASP A 79 7.42 -7.83 -13.45
CA ASP A 79 6.79 -8.43 -14.63
C ASP A 79 7.33 -9.82 -15.06
N ILE A 80 8.28 -10.39 -14.34
CA ILE A 80 8.88 -11.72 -14.63
C ILE A 80 8.49 -12.72 -13.54
N ASP A 81 8.66 -12.32 -12.28
CA ASP A 81 8.42 -13.19 -11.13
C ASP A 81 7.19 -12.70 -10.37
N GLN A 82 6.34 -13.63 -9.94
CA GLN A 82 5.04 -13.28 -9.40
C GLN A 82 4.50 -14.28 -8.37
N ILE A 83 3.75 -13.74 -7.42
CA ILE A 83 2.85 -14.50 -6.56
C ILE A 83 1.45 -14.39 -7.15
N VAL A 84 0.88 -15.52 -7.56
CA VAL A 84 -0.43 -15.62 -8.19
C VAL A 84 -1.43 -16.25 -7.22
N PHE A 85 -2.62 -15.67 -7.16
CA PHE A 85 -3.72 -16.10 -6.30
C PHE A 85 -4.86 -16.67 -7.14
N TYR A 86 -5.36 -17.83 -6.71
CA TYR A 86 -6.52 -18.47 -7.32
C TYR A 86 -7.55 -18.75 -6.23
N ASP A 87 -8.69 -18.06 -6.32
CA ASP A 87 -9.86 -18.36 -5.50
C ASP A 87 -10.51 -19.66 -5.93
N HIS A 88 -10.91 -20.46 -4.94
CA HIS A 88 -11.58 -21.73 -5.19
C HIS A 88 -12.90 -21.82 -4.45
N LYS A 89 -13.92 -22.39 -5.11
CA LYS A 89 -15.19 -22.74 -4.47
C LYS A 89 -15.11 -24.07 -3.71
N PHE A 90 -14.25 -24.98 -4.16
CA PHE A 90 -14.08 -26.32 -3.60
C PHE A 90 -12.60 -26.70 -3.51
N LEU A 91 -12.22 -27.61 -2.61
CA LEU A 91 -10.82 -28.05 -2.41
C LEU A 91 -10.17 -28.68 -3.65
N ILE A 92 -10.99 -29.32 -4.48
CA ILE A 92 -10.56 -30.01 -5.68
C ILE A 92 -11.31 -29.35 -6.83
N GLU A 93 -10.66 -28.39 -7.46
CA GLU A 93 -11.18 -27.71 -8.65
C GLU A 93 -10.33 -28.12 -9.85
N SER A 94 -10.94 -28.18 -11.04
CA SER A 94 -10.23 -28.52 -12.28
C SER A 94 -9.17 -27.46 -12.60
N ASP A 95 -8.10 -27.85 -13.30
CA ASP A 95 -6.95 -26.96 -13.60
C ASP A 95 -7.29 -25.69 -14.42
N ASN A 96 -8.55 -25.52 -14.86
CA ASN A 96 -9.03 -24.35 -15.57
C ASN A 96 -9.50 -23.24 -14.61
N VAL A 97 -8.70 -22.89 -13.61
CA VAL A 97 -9.00 -21.79 -12.70
C VAL A 97 -8.37 -20.50 -13.20
N THR A 98 -9.20 -19.47 -13.38
CA THR A 98 -8.74 -18.13 -13.76
C THR A 98 -7.95 -17.51 -12.61
N GLU A 99 -6.82 -16.90 -12.95
CA GLU A 99 -6.08 -16.05 -12.02
C GLU A 99 -7.00 -14.98 -11.43
N SER A 100 -7.03 -14.91 -10.10
CA SER A 100 -7.85 -13.93 -9.38
C SER A 100 -7.08 -12.64 -9.13
N TYR A 101 -5.78 -12.75 -8.85
CA TYR A 101 -4.87 -11.61 -8.62
C TYR A 101 -3.41 -12.05 -8.69
N SER A 102 -2.50 -11.10 -8.92
CA SER A 102 -1.05 -11.32 -8.84
C SER A 102 -0.32 -10.13 -8.22
N CYS A 103 0.81 -10.44 -7.60
CA CYS A 103 1.79 -9.48 -7.11
C CYS A 103 3.13 -9.72 -7.80
N THR A 104 3.81 -8.65 -8.20
CA THR A 104 5.18 -8.64 -8.73
C THR A 104 5.94 -7.46 -8.13
N GLY A 105 7.24 -7.37 -8.40
CA GLY A 105 8.07 -6.24 -8.03
C GLY A 105 8.41 -6.15 -6.55
N GLU A 106 8.72 -4.93 -6.13
CA GLU A 106 9.03 -4.60 -4.75
C GLU A 106 7.79 -4.02 -4.02
N ARG A 107 7.77 -4.10 -2.68
CA ARG A 107 6.86 -3.46 -1.71
C ARG A 107 5.98 -4.45 -0.93
N LEU A 108 4.69 -4.46 -1.23
CA LEU A 108 3.60 -4.99 -0.42
C LEU A 108 2.72 -5.86 -1.30
N CYS A 109 2.51 -7.10 -0.90
CA CYS A 109 1.51 -7.98 -1.49
C CYS A 109 0.44 -8.31 -0.45
N ARG A 110 -0.81 -8.06 -0.81
CA ARG A 110 -1.96 -8.43 0.02
C ARG A 110 -3.05 -9.03 -0.84
N TYR A 111 -3.69 -10.05 -0.32
CA TYR A 111 -4.84 -10.65 -0.98
C TYR A 111 -5.80 -11.24 0.05
N ALA A 112 -7.09 -11.13 -0.22
CA ALA A 112 -8.14 -11.76 0.59
C ALA A 112 -8.99 -12.61 -0.34
N SER A 113 -9.11 -13.89 -0.02
CA SER A 113 -9.91 -14.81 -0.81
C SER A 113 -11.40 -14.48 -0.75
N THR A 114 -12.16 -15.01 -1.72
CA THR A 114 -13.61 -14.90 -1.72
C THR A 114 -14.29 -15.89 -0.78
N ALA A 115 -13.66 -17.05 -0.53
CA ALA A 115 -14.18 -18.13 0.29
C ALA A 115 -13.08 -18.86 1.08
N GLN A 116 -13.38 -20.05 1.60
CA GLN A 116 -12.52 -20.81 2.50
C GLN A 116 -11.30 -21.48 1.84
N TYR A 117 -11.18 -21.45 0.51
CA TYR A 117 -10.11 -22.13 -0.23
C TYR A 117 -9.34 -21.15 -1.10
N LEU A 118 -8.02 -21.11 -0.93
CA LEU A 118 -7.13 -20.23 -1.68
C LEU A 118 -5.90 -21.02 -2.13
N THR A 119 -5.55 -20.94 -3.41
CA THR A 119 -4.24 -21.35 -3.88
C THR A 119 -3.34 -20.14 -4.05
N ILE A 120 -2.15 -20.20 -3.47
CA ILE A 120 -1.08 -19.21 -3.61
C ILE A 120 0.04 -19.90 -4.39
N ARG A 121 0.47 -19.31 -5.51
CA ARG A 121 1.47 -19.90 -6.39
C ARG A 121 2.59 -18.90 -6.69
N PHE A 122 3.81 -19.22 -6.28
CA PHE A 122 4.99 -18.41 -6.59
C PHE A 122 5.68 -18.97 -7.83
N LYS A 123 5.73 -18.16 -8.89
CA LYS A 123 6.34 -18.51 -10.17
C LYS A 123 7.49 -17.58 -10.46
N THR A 124 8.60 -18.14 -10.93
CA THR A 124 9.77 -17.35 -11.33
C THR A 124 10.27 -17.78 -12.71
N GLY A 125 10.71 -16.82 -13.51
CA GLY A 125 11.41 -17.09 -14.77
C GLY A 125 12.86 -17.56 -14.57
N GLY A 126 13.52 -17.89 -15.68
CA GLY A 126 14.97 -18.15 -15.68
C GLY A 126 15.79 -16.86 -15.59
N GLY A 127 17.12 -16.97 -15.72
CA GLY A 127 18.06 -15.85 -15.69
C GLY A 127 18.74 -15.64 -14.34
N GLU A 128 19.50 -14.55 -14.23
CA GLU A 128 20.14 -14.13 -12.98
C GLU A 128 19.11 -13.52 -12.04
N ILE A 129 19.26 -13.82 -10.74
CA ILE A 129 18.37 -13.36 -9.67
C ILE A 129 19.22 -12.79 -8.55
N ASP A 130 18.95 -11.54 -8.24
CA ASP A 130 19.54 -10.75 -7.16
C ASP A 130 18.51 -10.33 -6.10
N ASN A 131 17.22 -10.61 -6.32
CA ASN A 131 16.13 -10.33 -5.41
C ASN A 131 15.98 -11.37 -4.29
N TYR A 132 15.61 -10.91 -3.09
CA TYR A 132 15.51 -11.72 -1.86
C TYR A 132 14.20 -12.49 -1.71
N GLY A 133 13.18 -12.19 -2.50
CA GLY A 133 11.91 -12.92 -2.49
C GLY A 133 10.92 -12.35 -1.49
N PHE A 134 10.33 -13.20 -0.65
CA PHE A 134 9.34 -12.75 0.32
C PHE A 134 9.22 -13.68 1.54
N GLN A 135 8.70 -13.13 2.63
CA GLN A 135 8.12 -13.89 3.73
C GLN A 135 6.76 -13.28 4.07
N GLY A 136 5.70 -14.04 3.81
CA GLY A 136 4.32 -13.63 4.03
C GLY A 136 3.65 -14.41 5.15
N THR A 137 2.58 -13.82 5.68
CA THR A 137 1.64 -14.46 6.59
C THR A 137 0.37 -14.84 5.85
N VAL A 138 -0.13 -16.04 6.12
CA VAL A 138 -1.44 -16.53 5.74
C VAL A 138 -2.29 -16.66 7.01
N SER A 139 -3.48 -16.08 7.05
CA SER A 139 -4.37 -16.12 8.23
C SER A 139 -5.84 -16.27 7.87
N ALA A 140 -6.66 -16.72 8.84
CA ALA A 140 -8.11 -16.85 8.68
C ALA A 140 -8.87 -15.57 9.02
N ARG A 141 -8.21 -14.64 9.72
CA ARG A 141 -8.74 -13.33 10.10
C ARG A 141 -7.90 -12.22 9.53
N GLU A 142 -8.57 -11.15 9.09
CA GLU A 142 -7.92 -9.91 8.71
C GLU A 142 -7.27 -9.27 9.93
N LYS A 143 -5.95 -9.01 9.89
CA LYS A 143 -5.28 -8.36 11.02
C LYS A 143 -5.83 -6.93 11.20
N PRO A 144 -6.29 -6.54 12.41
CA PRO A 144 -6.91 -5.24 12.66
C PRO A 144 -6.01 -4.05 12.32
N SER A 145 -4.70 -4.19 12.47
CA SER A 145 -3.74 -3.14 12.15
C SER A 145 -3.82 -2.73 10.68
N TYR A 146 -4.02 -3.66 9.75
CA TYR A 146 -4.16 -3.33 8.32
C TYR A 146 -5.52 -2.74 7.99
N ALA A 147 -6.59 -3.23 8.61
CA ALA A 147 -7.93 -2.67 8.44
C ALA A 147 -7.98 -1.22 8.94
N LEU A 148 -7.33 -0.93 10.08
CA LEU A 148 -7.21 0.42 10.61
C LEU A 148 -6.37 1.31 9.69
N MET A 149 -5.21 0.84 9.23
CA MET A 149 -4.37 1.61 8.30
C MET A 149 -5.09 1.89 6.97
N ALA A 150 -5.86 0.93 6.46
CA ALA A 150 -6.68 1.11 5.27
C ALA A 150 -7.83 2.11 5.50
N ALA A 151 -8.51 2.03 6.65
CA ALA A 151 -9.55 2.97 7.03
C ALA A 151 -8.98 4.39 7.18
N VAL A 152 -7.84 4.55 7.86
CA VAL A 152 -7.15 5.83 8.00
C VAL A 152 -6.84 6.43 6.62
N HIS A 153 -6.23 5.67 5.70
CA HIS A 153 -5.98 6.20 4.35
C HIS A 153 -7.27 6.56 3.61
N LYS A 154 -8.32 5.74 3.72
CA LYS A 154 -9.60 5.95 3.04
C LYS A 154 -10.33 7.21 3.52
N TYR A 155 -10.24 7.54 4.81
CA TYR A 155 -10.99 8.65 5.39
C TYR A 155 -10.15 9.91 5.65
N LEU A 156 -8.89 9.77 6.08
CA LEU A 156 -8.05 10.91 6.44
C LEU A 156 -7.50 11.64 5.20
N LEU A 157 -7.06 10.92 4.16
CA LEU A 157 -6.57 11.55 2.92
C LEU A 157 -7.60 12.49 2.29
N PRO A 158 -8.86 12.09 2.00
CA PRO A 158 -9.83 13.00 1.37
C PRO A 158 -10.17 14.19 2.26
N LEU A 159 -10.22 14.02 3.59
CA LEU A 159 -10.45 15.14 4.52
C LEU A 159 -9.30 16.16 4.47
N THR A 160 -8.05 15.70 4.41
CA THR A 160 -6.90 16.60 4.27
C THR A 160 -6.90 17.34 2.94
N VAL A 161 -7.23 16.66 1.83
CA VAL A 161 -7.37 17.30 0.51
C VAL A 161 -8.48 18.35 0.52
N LEU A 162 -9.64 18.03 1.10
CA LEU A 162 -10.75 18.97 1.24
C LEU A 162 -10.35 20.21 2.05
N ALA A 163 -9.64 20.02 3.17
CA ALA A 163 -9.14 21.11 4.00
C ALA A 163 -8.17 22.01 3.22
N VAL A 164 -7.24 21.44 2.47
CA VAL A 164 -6.30 22.21 1.62
C VAL A 164 -7.02 22.99 0.54
N MET A 165 -8.04 22.40 -0.11
CA MET A 165 -8.86 23.10 -1.11
C MET A 165 -9.64 24.26 -0.49
N LEU A 166 -10.25 24.06 0.68
CA LEU A 166 -10.96 25.12 1.40
C LEU A 166 -10.01 26.24 1.84
N LEU A 167 -8.83 25.92 2.35
CA LEU A 167 -7.80 26.90 2.69
C LEU A 167 -7.35 27.68 1.45
N GLY A 168 -7.16 27.02 0.31
CA GLY A 168 -6.84 27.67 -0.96
C GLY A 168 -7.91 28.68 -1.38
N VAL A 169 -9.19 28.31 -1.33
CA VAL A 169 -10.33 29.20 -1.63
C VAL A 169 -10.37 30.39 -0.66
N ILE A 170 -10.17 30.16 0.64
CA ILE A 170 -10.14 31.23 1.64
C ILE A 170 -9.00 32.21 1.35
N VAL A 171 -7.78 31.71 1.06
CA VAL A 171 -6.64 32.55 0.70
C VAL A 171 -6.93 33.36 -0.55
N SER A 172 -7.51 32.75 -1.59
CA SER A 172 -7.91 33.47 -2.80
C SER A 172 -8.92 34.58 -2.52
N ILE A 173 -9.96 34.31 -1.71
CA ILE A 173 -10.97 35.32 -1.34
C ILE A 173 -10.33 36.48 -0.56
N VAL A 174 -9.47 36.18 0.41
CA VAL A 174 -8.78 37.21 1.22
C VAL A 174 -7.84 38.04 0.35
N CYS A 175 -7.08 37.41 -0.56
CA CYS A 175 -6.25 38.09 -1.53
C CYS A 175 -7.09 38.99 -2.46
N CYS A 176 -8.20 38.49 -3.01
CA CYS A 176 -9.10 39.29 -3.86
C CYS A 176 -9.69 40.49 -3.11
N ARG A 177 -10.07 40.35 -1.84
CA ARG A 177 -10.58 41.47 -1.04
C ARG A 177 -9.51 42.55 -0.82
N ARG A 178 -8.28 42.14 -0.47
CA ARG A 178 -7.17 43.07 -0.28
C ARG A 178 -6.78 43.84 -1.55
N THR A 179 -6.88 43.22 -2.73
CA THR A 179 -6.61 43.93 -3.99
C THR A 179 -7.69 44.95 -4.34
N VAL A 180 -8.96 44.68 -4.01
CA VAL A 180 -10.07 45.63 -4.22
C VAL A 180 -9.98 46.82 -3.25
N GLU A 181 -9.61 46.58 -2.00
CA GLU A 181 -9.38 47.64 -1.01
C GLU A 181 -8.17 48.53 -1.38
N ALA A 182 -7.15 47.99 -2.05
CA ALA A 182 -5.99 48.75 -2.52
C ALA A 182 -6.29 49.64 -3.74
N ASP A 183 -7.36 49.37 -4.51
CA ASP A 183 -7.77 50.14 -5.69
C ASP A 183 -8.78 51.27 -5.35
N TYR A 184 -9.36 51.25 -4.14
CA TYR A 184 -10.28 52.29 -3.65
C TYR A 184 -9.52 53.45 -2.99
N GLN A 185 -8.83 54.29 -3.77
CA GLN A 185 -8.37 55.61 -3.31
C GLN A 185 -9.36 56.69 -3.80
N PRO A 186 -10.09 57.39 -2.91
CA PRO A 186 -10.96 58.49 -3.31
C PRO A 186 -10.11 59.71 -3.70
N HIS A 187 -10.22 60.14 -4.95
CA HIS A 187 -9.73 61.45 -5.39
C HIS A 187 -10.54 62.56 -4.71
N TYR A 188 -9.98 63.26 -3.72
CA TYR A 188 -10.56 64.50 -3.19
C TYR A 188 -9.46 65.55 -3.01
N LYS A 189 -9.57 66.68 -3.72
CA LYS A 189 -8.63 67.81 -3.63
C LYS A 189 -9.33 68.97 -2.92
N HIS A 190 -8.61 69.51 -1.93
CA HIS A 190 -9.01 70.45 -0.89
C HIS A 190 -9.60 71.79 -1.37
N GLU A 191 -10.61 72.28 -0.64
CA GLU A 191 -11.17 73.63 -0.71
C GLU A 191 -10.69 74.44 0.51
N HIS A 192 -10.15 75.64 0.27
CA HIS A 192 -9.54 76.53 1.26
C HIS A 192 -10.62 77.35 2.00
N HIS A 193 -10.55 77.41 3.33
CA HIS A 193 -11.32 78.35 4.17
C HIS A 193 -10.52 79.65 4.35
N GLU A 194 -11.18 80.79 4.10
CA GLU A 194 -10.69 82.15 4.37
C GLU A 194 -11.45 82.72 5.57
N GLU A 195 -10.73 83.22 6.57
CA GLU A 195 -11.24 83.73 7.86
C GLU A 195 -11.24 85.26 7.84
N ILE A 196 -12.38 85.89 8.18
CA ILE A 196 -12.47 87.34 8.42
C ILE A 196 -13.07 87.58 9.81
N VAL A 197 -12.41 88.46 10.55
CA VAL A 197 -12.54 88.78 11.98
C VAL A 197 -13.40 90.04 12.20
N GLU A 198 -14.21 89.98 13.28
CA GLU A 198 -14.83 91.01 14.15
C GLU A 198 -15.62 92.22 13.59
N ASP A 199 -16.81 92.47 14.16
CA ASP A 199 -17.00 93.44 15.28
C ASP A 199 -18.48 93.49 15.73
N GLY A 200 -18.72 93.79 17.01
CA GLY A 200 -19.75 94.76 17.36
C GLY A 200 -21.07 94.30 17.98
N SER A 201 -21.06 94.17 19.31
CA SER A 201 -22.03 94.81 20.23
C SER A 201 -23.46 94.25 20.43
N ASP A 202 -23.68 93.96 21.73
CA ASP A 202 -24.80 94.39 22.57
C ASP A 202 -26.00 93.47 22.88
N LYS A 203 -26.10 93.21 24.21
CA LYS A 203 -27.29 93.06 25.10
C LYS A 203 -28.03 91.71 25.15
N LEU A 204 -27.89 90.97 26.26
CA LEU A 204 -28.65 91.06 27.54
C LEU A 204 -30.15 90.70 27.39
N LEU A 205 -30.55 89.48 27.78
CA LEU A 205 -31.18 89.16 29.07
C LEU A 205 -31.75 87.72 29.12
N GLN A 206 -31.66 87.13 30.31
CA GLN A 206 -32.14 85.82 30.76
C GLN A 206 -33.66 85.63 30.66
N SER A 207 -34.12 84.42 30.35
CA SER A 207 -34.58 83.40 31.31
C SER A 207 -34.93 82.10 30.61
#